data_AF-A0A9D2ZTT4-F1
#
_entry.id   AF-A0A9D2ZTT4-F1
#
_cell.length_a   1.000
_cell.length_b   1.000
_cell.length_c   1.000
_cell.angle_alpha   90.00
_cell.angle_beta   90.00
_cell.angle_gamma   90.00
#
_symmetry.space_group_name_H-M   'P 1'
#
loop_
_entity.id
_entity.type
_entity.pdbx_description
1 polymer ?
#
loop_
_entity_poly.entity_id
_entity_poly.type
_entity_poly.pdbx_seq_one_letter_code
_entity_poly.pdbx_strand_id
1 'polypeptide(L)'
;MSLDTQQLLEQARAWAAIDPDAETKAQLEGIIAQVEAGDEAATADLADRFSGTLQFGTAGLRAELGAGPMRMNRVVVQRAAQGLADYATARASAEGWEKISAVVGFDARKNSDVFALDTAAIFTAAGIQETPLSHAEVIEAG
;
A
#
# COMPACT_ATOMS: atom_id res chain seq x y z
N MET A 1 0.61 30.08 7.90
CA MET A 1 0.28 28.64 7.90
C MET A 1 -0.33 28.27 9.25
N SER A 2 -1.42 27.51 9.29
CA SER A 2 -2.06 27.09 10.55
C SER A 2 -1.30 25.90 11.18
N LEU A 3 -1.54 25.64 12.47
CA LEU A 3 -1.01 24.45 13.16
C LEU A 3 -1.44 23.16 12.46
N ASP A 4 -2.67 23.09 11.96
CA ASP A 4 -3.20 21.93 11.26
C ASP A 4 -2.44 21.66 9.95
N THR A 5 -2.13 22.71 9.17
CA THR A 5 -1.32 22.56 7.95
C THR A 5 0.09 22.07 8.27
N GLN A 6 0.68 22.53 9.37
CA GLN A 6 2.02 22.09 9.76
C GLN A 6 2.05 20.61 10.17
N GLN A 7 1.05 20.14 10.90
CA GLN A 7 0.89 18.72 11.23
C GLN A 7 0.67 17.87 9.97
N LEU A 8 -0.15 18.35 9.03
CA LEU A 8 -0.38 17.68 7.75
C LEU A 8 0.91 17.53 6.94
N LEU A 9 1.74 18.57 6.87
CA LEU A 9 3.04 18.52 6.20
C LEU A 9 4.01 17.54 6.88
N GLU A 10 4.02 17.48 8.21
CA GLU A 10 4.86 16.54 8.95
C GLU A 10 4.47 15.09 8.63
N GLN A 11 3.17 14.78 8.64
CA GLN A 11 2.65 13.47 8.25
C GLN A 11 3.01 13.13 6.80
N ALA A 12 2.88 14.09 5.89
CA ALA A 12 3.22 13.90 4.48
C ALA A 12 4.71 13.63 4.27
N ARG A 13 5.59 14.35 4.98
CA ARG A 13 7.04 14.12 4.93
C ARG A 13 7.42 12.75 5.50
N ALA A 14 6.81 12.37 6.62
CA ALA A 14 7.01 11.05 7.22
C ALA A 14 6.58 9.93 6.26
N TRP A 15 5.47 10.12 5.54
CA TRP A 15 5.02 9.21 4.50
C TRP A 15 6.00 9.13 3.33
N ALA A 16 6.45 10.27 2.79
CA ALA A 16 7.42 10.31 1.69
C ALA A 16 8.76 9.66 2.04
N ALA A 17 9.17 9.72 3.32
CA ALA A 17 10.42 9.12 3.79
C ALA A 17 10.41 7.58 3.74
N ILE A 18 9.24 6.96 3.90
CA ILE A 18 9.08 5.50 3.89
C ILE A 18 8.61 4.95 2.54
N ASP A 19 8.26 5.83 1.59
CA ASP A 19 7.72 5.41 0.29
C ASP A 19 8.83 4.81 -0.60
N PRO A 20 8.78 3.51 -0.93
CA PRO A 20 9.79 2.87 -1.78
C PRO A 20 9.58 3.18 -3.27
N ASP A 21 8.46 3.80 -3.65
CA ASP A 21 8.17 4.17 -5.03
C ASP A 21 8.64 5.60 -5.32
N ALA A 22 9.55 5.75 -6.29
CA ALA A 22 10.11 7.06 -6.63
C ALA A 22 9.08 8.00 -7.27
N GLU A 23 8.07 7.47 -7.98
CA GLU A 23 7.03 8.24 -8.64
C GLU A 23 6.07 8.84 -7.61
N THR A 24 5.53 8.03 -6.70
CA THR A 24 4.62 8.55 -5.66
C THR A 24 5.34 9.38 -4.62
N LYS A 25 6.61 9.07 -4.31
CA LYS A 25 7.44 9.94 -3.47
C LYS A 25 7.62 11.33 -4.09
N ALA A 26 8.05 11.39 -5.35
CA ALA A 26 8.25 12.67 -6.04
C ALA A 26 6.94 13.45 -6.19
N GLN A 27 5.82 12.75 -6.44
CA GLN A 27 4.49 13.36 -6.46
C GLN A 27 4.18 14.03 -5.11
N LEU A 28 4.40 13.34 -3.99
CA LEU A 28 4.11 13.88 -2.67
C LEU A 28 5.01 15.05 -2.30
N GLU A 29 6.30 14.96 -2.59
CA GLU A 29 7.27 16.04 -2.38
C GLU A 29 6.90 17.29 -3.19
N GLY A 30 6.38 17.12 -4.41
CA GLY A 30 5.84 18.21 -5.22
C GLY A 30 4.62 18.90 -4.60
N ILE A 31 3.67 18.12 -4.10
CA ILE A 31 2.48 18.66 -3.41
C ILE A 31 2.90 19.41 -2.13
N ILE A 32 3.81 18.83 -1.34
CA ILE A 32 4.38 19.47 -0.14
C ILE A 32 4.97 20.85 -0.47
N ALA A 33 5.78 20.95 -1.53
CA ALA A 33 6.39 22.20 -1.94
C ALA A 33 5.36 23.27 -2.35
N GLN A 34 4.26 22.86 -3.00
CA GLN A 34 3.16 23.77 -3.37
C GLN A 34 2.40 24.28 -2.14
N VAL A 35 2.14 23.41 -1.16
CA VAL A 35 1.52 23.79 0.12
C VAL A 35 2.39 24.81 0.85
N GLU A 36 3.72 24.61 0.88
CA GLU A 36 4.65 25.54 1.50
C GLU A 36 4.74 26.89 0.78
N ALA A 37 4.50 26.89 -0.53
CA ALA A 37 4.36 28.11 -1.33
C ALA A 37 3.02 28.85 -1.13
N GLY A 38 2.11 28.29 -0.33
CA GLY A 38 0.81 28.88 -0.02
C GLY A 38 -0.29 28.55 -1.01
N ASP A 39 -0.15 27.48 -1.79
CA ASP A 39 -1.22 27.02 -2.70
C ASP A 39 -2.36 26.36 -1.91
N GLU A 40 -3.52 27.00 -1.91
CA GLU A 40 -4.73 26.51 -1.23
C GLU A 40 -5.27 25.23 -1.86
N ALA A 41 -5.18 25.08 -3.19
CA ALA A 41 -5.64 23.88 -3.89
C ALA A 41 -4.73 22.68 -3.55
N ALA A 42 -3.42 22.90 -3.49
CA ALA A 42 -2.49 21.86 -3.03
C ALA A 42 -2.73 21.49 -1.56
N THR A 43 -3.10 22.46 -0.72
CA THR A 43 -3.42 22.21 0.69
C THR A 43 -4.66 21.33 0.81
N ALA A 44 -5.69 21.58 0.01
CA ALA A 44 -6.89 20.76 -0.04
C ALA A 44 -6.61 19.34 -0.59
N ASP A 45 -5.81 19.20 -1.65
CA ASP A 45 -5.42 17.89 -2.19
C ASP A 45 -4.61 17.08 -1.18
N LEU A 46 -3.66 17.71 -0.48
CA LEU A 46 -2.90 17.05 0.58
C LEU A 46 -3.81 16.60 1.73
N ALA A 47 -4.75 17.45 2.14
CA ALA A 47 -5.70 17.11 3.20
C ALA A 47 -6.60 15.91 2.80
N ASP A 48 -7.07 15.85 1.55
CA ASP A 48 -7.85 14.71 1.05
C ASP A 48 -7.05 13.40 1.12
N ARG A 49 -5.79 13.42 0.64
CA ARG A 49 -4.90 12.26 0.64
C ARG A 49 -4.58 11.73 2.04
N PHE A 50 -4.62 12.58 3.05
CA PHE A 50 -4.28 12.28 4.46
C PHE A 50 -5.49 12.31 5.40
N SER A 51 -6.71 12.30 4.85
CA SER A 51 -7.95 12.31 5.63
C SER A 51 -8.21 11.02 6.43
N GLY A 52 -7.41 9.97 6.23
CA GLY A 52 -7.51 8.70 6.92
C GLY A 52 -6.67 7.62 6.24
N THR A 53 -7.11 6.37 6.34
CA THR A 53 -6.53 5.22 5.62
C THR A 53 -7.59 4.50 4.83
N LEU A 54 -7.20 3.92 3.69
CA LEU A 54 -8.11 3.08 2.90
C LEU A 54 -8.71 1.94 3.74
N GLN A 55 -10.00 1.71 3.51
CA GLN A 55 -10.78 0.67 4.17
C GLN A 55 -11.06 -0.47 3.19
N PHE A 56 -11.04 -1.70 3.69
CA PHE A 56 -11.43 -2.87 2.90
C PHE A 56 -12.94 -2.81 2.58
N GLY A 57 -13.27 -2.75 1.30
CA GLY A 57 -14.63 -2.92 0.81
C GLY A 57 -14.94 -4.38 0.46
N THR A 58 -16.13 -4.61 -0.09
CA THR A 58 -16.55 -5.95 -0.58
C THR A 58 -15.65 -6.50 -1.69
N ALA A 59 -14.93 -5.64 -2.39
CA ALA A 59 -14.00 -5.99 -3.47
C ALA A 59 -12.53 -5.73 -3.10
N GLY A 60 -12.20 -5.68 -1.80
CA GLY A 60 -10.85 -5.38 -1.32
C GLY A 60 -10.56 -3.88 -1.16
N LEU A 61 -9.28 -3.53 -1.07
CA LEU A 61 -8.80 -2.15 -1.07
C LEU A 61 -8.88 -1.56 -2.48
N ARG A 62 -9.50 -0.38 -2.60
CA ARG A 62 -9.62 0.34 -3.88
C ARG A 62 -9.44 1.83 -3.67
N ALA A 63 -8.60 2.43 -4.50
CA ALA A 63 -8.41 3.87 -4.60
C ALA A 63 -7.71 4.19 -5.93
N GLU A 64 -7.67 5.47 -6.26
CA GLU A 64 -6.83 5.99 -7.35
C GLU A 64 -5.34 5.77 -7.03
N LEU A 65 -4.54 5.50 -8.07
CA LEU A 65 -3.08 5.42 -7.92
C LEU A 65 -2.53 6.80 -7.54
N GLY A 66 -1.66 6.83 -6.53
CA GLY A 66 -0.97 8.06 -6.14
C GLY A 66 -0.46 8.04 -4.72
N ALA A 67 0.15 9.15 -4.32
CA ALA A 67 0.74 9.30 -3.00
C ALA A 67 -0.29 9.56 -1.89
N GLY A 68 0.04 9.07 -0.70
CA GLY A 68 -0.71 9.25 0.54
C GLY A 68 -1.55 8.03 0.95
N PRO A 69 -2.01 8.00 2.21
CA PRO A 69 -2.72 6.85 2.78
C PRO A 69 -4.13 6.61 2.23
N MET A 70 -4.74 7.61 1.59
CA MET A 70 -6.04 7.50 0.89
C MET A 70 -5.89 7.24 -0.62
N ARG A 71 -4.72 6.78 -1.06
CA ARG A 71 -4.43 6.42 -2.46
C ARG A 71 -3.83 5.03 -2.54
N MET A 72 -3.94 4.39 -3.70
CA MET A 72 -3.31 3.10 -3.96
C MET A 72 -1.83 3.33 -4.29
N ASN A 73 -0.94 2.78 -3.46
CA ASN A 73 0.51 2.85 -3.63
C ASN A 73 1.19 1.69 -2.89
N ARG A 74 2.50 1.55 -3.10
CA ARG A 74 3.30 0.46 -2.51
C ARG A 74 3.24 0.45 -0.99
N VAL A 75 3.29 1.61 -0.33
CA VAL A 75 3.22 1.69 1.14
C VAL A 75 1.90 1.13 1.68
N VAL A 76 0.77 1.48 1.05
CA VAL A 76 -0.55 0.95 1.44
C VAL A 76 -0.63 -0.55 1.22
N VAL A 77 -0.15 -1.05 0.08
CA VAL A 77 -0.13 -2.49 -0.23
C VAL A 77 0.74 -3.25 0.77
N GLN A 78 1.94 -2.76 1.05
CA GLN A 78 2.85 -3.37 2.02
C GLN A 78 2.24 -3.42 3.43
N ARG A 79 1.61 -2.33 3.88
CA ARG A 79 0.91 -2.30 5.18
C ARG A 79 -0.26 -3.29 5.23
N ALA A 80 -1.02 -3.40 4.15
CA ALA A 80 -2.13 -4.35 4.06
C ALA A 80 -1.63 -5.81 4.06
N ALA A 81 -0.56 -6.09 3.32
CA ALA A 81 0.09 -7.41 3.30
C ALA A 81 0.62 -7.79 4.69
N GLN A 82 1.29 -6.86 5.38
CA GLN A 82 1.77 -7.09 6.74
C GLN A 82 0.61 -7.39 7.69
N GLY A 83 -0.45 -6.57 7.67
CA GLY A 83 -1.62 -6.79 8.52
C GLY A 83 -2.31 -8.13 8.25
N LEU A 84 -2.36 -8.56 6.99
CA LEU A 84 -2.90 -9.87 6.63
C LEU A 84 -1.99 -11.02 7.09
N ALA A 85 -0.67 -10.86 6.99
CA ALA A 85 0.30 -11.85 7.48
C ALA A 85 0.20 -12.01 9.01
N ASP A 86 0.14 -10.90 9.74
CA ASP A 86 -0.03 -10.89 11.20
C ASP A 86 -1.34 -11.57 11.61
N TYR A 87 -2.44 -11.26 10.92
CA TYR A 87 -3.72 -11.92 11.16
C TYR A 87 -3.67 -13.43 10.90
N ALA A 88 -3.12 -13.83 9.75
CA ALA A 88 -3.07 -15.25 9.35
C ALA A 88 -2.21 -16.08 10.30
N THR A 89 -1.05 -15.56 10.70
CA THR A 89 -0.13 -16.22 11.66
C THR A 89 -0.74 -16.32 13.05
N ALA A 90 -1.39 -15.25 13.55
CA ALA A 90 -2.10 -15.27 14.82
C ALA A 90 -3.24 -16.31 14.82
N ARG A 91 -4.01 -16.37 13.72
CA ARG A 91 -5.08 -17.35 13.55
C ARG A 91 -4.55 -18.78 13.50
N ALA A 92 -3.50 -19.03 12.73
CA ALA A 92 -2.87 -20.34 12.63
C ALA A 92 -2.39 -20.84 13.99
N SER A 93 -1.77 -19.96 14.79
CA SER A 93 -1.37 -20.31 16.16
C SER A 93 -2.56 -20.64 17.05
N ALA A 94 -3.67 -19.91 16.94
CA ALA A 94 -4.86 -20.14 17.74
C ALA A 94 -5.58 -21.45 17.37
N GLU A 95 -5.55 -21.83 16.09
CA GLU A 95 -6.23 -23.02 15.57
C GLU A 95 -5.32 -24.24 15.42
N GLY A 96 -4.03 -24.11 15.74
CA GLY A 96 -3.05 -25.20 15.67
C GLY A 96 -2.68 -25.62 14.24
N TRP A 97 -2.73 -24.70 13.28
CA TRP A 97 -2.32 -24.99 11.91
C TRP A 97 -0.79 -25.08 11.81
N GLU A 98 -0.29 -26.21 11.29
CA GLU A 98 1.16 -26.42 11.15
C GLU A 98 1.79 -25.63 10.00
N LYS A 99 1.00 -25.28 8.97
CA LYS A 99 1.46 -24.58 7.76
C LYS A 99 0.41 -23.59 7.25
N ILE A 100 0.89 -22.49 6.68
CA ILE A 100 0.09 -21.47 5.99
C ILE A 100 0.69 -21.27 4.61
N SER A 101 -0.16 -21.22 3.59
CA SER A 101 0.24 -20.87 2.23
C SER A 101 -0.65 -19.78 1.65
N ALA A 102 -0.09 -18.94 0.78
CA ALA A 102 -0.79 -17.87 0.09
C ALA A 102 -0.55 -17.93 -1.42
N VAL A 103 -1.60 -17.59 -2.17
CA VAL A 103 -1.53 -17.40 -3.62
C VAL A 103 -1.63 -15.91 -3.90
N VAL A 104 -0.63 -15.36 -4.60
CA VAL A 104 -0.59 -13.93 -4.95
C VAL A 104 -0.75 -13.80 -6.46
N GLY A 105 -1.86 -13.18 -6.88
CA GLY A 105 -2.15 -12.90 -8.29
C GLY A 105 -2.09 -11.41 -8.59
N PHE A 106 -1.85 -11.07 -9.86
CA PHE A 106 -1.87 -9.70 -10.39
C PHE A 106 -2.51 -9.68 -11.78
N ASP A 107 -2.93 -8.49 -12.23
CA ASP A 107 -3.47 -8.28 -13.57
C ASP A 107 -2.64 -7.25 -14.37
N ALA A 108 -3.14 -6.85 -15.55
CA ALA A 108 -2.41 -5.96 -16.46
C ALA A 108 -2.41 -4.47 -16.05
N ARG A 109 -2.93 -4.10 -14.87
CA ARG A 109 -2.87 -2.71 -14.39
C ARG A 109 -1.44 -2.30 -14.06
N LYS A 110 -1.13 -1.01 -14.28
CA LYS A 110 0.12 -0.39 -13.87
C LYS A 110 0.39 -0.69 -12.39
N ASN A 111 1.62 -1.11 -12.09
CA ASN A 111 2.13 -1.48 -10.77
C ASN A 111 1.50 -2.73 -10.13
N SER A 112 0.57 -3.45 -10.79
CA SER A 112 -0.04 -4.63 -10.19
C SER A 112 0.96 -5.76 -9.93
N ASP A 113 1.95 -5.91 -10.81
CA ASP A 113 3.09 -6.82 -10.67
C ASP A 113 4.00 -6.42 -9.50
N VAL A 114 4.32 -5.14 -9.38
CA VAL A 114 5.12 -4.60 -8.27
C VAL A 114 4.41 -4.83 -6.93
N PHE A 115 3.10 -4.59 -6.86
CA PHE A 115 2.29 -4.82 -5.67
C PHE A 115 2.24 -6.30 -5.27
N ALA A 116 2.15 -7.20 -6.26
CA ALA A 116 2.21 -8.63 -6.00
C ALA A 116 3.58 -9.06 -5.47
N LEU A 117 4.67 -8.53 -6.02
CA LEU A 117 6.03 -8.80 -5.54
C LEU A 117 6.25 -8.29 -4.10
N ASP A 118 5.80 -7.08 -3.78
CA ASP A 118 5.85 -6.54 -2.41
C ASP A 118 5.08 -7.43 -1.43
N THR A 119 3.87 -7.86 -1.82
CA THR A 119 3.03 -8.73 -0.99
C THR A 119 3.69 -10.09 -0.77
N ALA A 120 4.21 -10.71 -1.83
CA ALA A 120 4.91 -11.98 -1.77
C ALA A 120 6.12 -11.89 -0.82
N ALA A 121 6.97 -10.88 -0.98
CA ALA A 121 8.15 -10.69 -0.13
C ALA A 121 7.80 -10.57 1.36
N ILE A 122 6.69 -9.89 1.69
CA ILE A 122 6.21 -9.77 3.08
C ILE A 122 5.71 -11.11 3.61
N PHE A 123 4.97 -11.88 2.80
CA PHE A 123 4.53 -13.23 3.18
C PHE A 123 5.69 -14.18 3.40
N THR A 124 6.70 -14.17 2.51
CA THR A 124 7.94 -14.95 2.68
C THR A 124 8.61 -14.60 4.01
N ALA A 125 8.72 -13.30 4.32
CA ALA A 125 9.33 -12.82 5.56
C ALA A 125 8.55 -13.24 6.82
N ALA A 126 7.23 -13.38 6.70
CA ALA A 126 6.37 -13.88 7.77
C ALA A 126 6.34 -15.42 7.89
N GLY A 127 7.07 -16.14 7.03
CA GLY A 127 7.09 -17.61 7.02
C GLY A 127 5.85 -18.25 6.39
N ILE A 128 5.06 -17.47 5.64
CA ILE A 128 3.92 -17.97 4.86
C ILE A 128 4.47 -18.45 3.51
N GLN A 129 4.19 -19.69 3.13
CA GLN A 129 4.62 -20.21 1.83
C GLN A 129 3.83 -19.55 0.70
N GLU A 130 4.49 -18.81 -0.19
CA GLU A 130 3.85 -18.13 -1.30
C GLU A 130 4.19 -18.75 -2.66
N THR A 131 3.18 -18.82 -3.53
CA THR A 131 3.37 -19.10 -4.96
C THR A 131 2.91 -17.88 -5.75
N PRO A 132 3.83 -17.09 -6.34
CA PRO A 132 3.45 -16.00 -7.25
C PRO A 132 2.84 -16.61 -8.52
N LEU A 133 1.59 -16.27 -8.83
CA LEU A 133 1.01 -16.67 -10.12
C LEU A 133 1.42 -15.65 -11.18
N SER A 134 2.31 -16.06 -12.10
CA SER A 134 2.56 -15.29 -13.32
C SER A 134 1.39 -15.47 -14.29
N HIS A 135 1.10 -14.46 -15.11
CA HIS A 135 0.09 -14.55 -16.18
C HIS A 135 0.40 -15.64 -17.25
N ALA A 136 1.52 -16.38 -17.12
CA ALA A 136 1.90 -17.49 -17.99
C ALA A 136 1.47 -18.88 -17.46
N GLU A 137 0.91 -18.99 -16.25
CA GLU A 137 0.57 -20.30 -15.64
C GLU A 137 -0.94 -20.49 -15.40
N VAL A 138 -1.77 -19.92 -16.28
CA VAL A 138 -3.17 -20.35 -16.39
C VAL A 138 -3.32 -21.14 -17.68
N ILE A 139 -3.66 -22.43 -17.50
CA ILE A 139 -3.85 -23.51 -18.50
C ILE A 139 -2.60 -24.33 -18.78
N GLU A 140 -2.27 -25.26 -17.87
CA GLU A 140 -2.14 -26.68 -18.20
C GLU A 140 -2.08 -27.50 -16.90
N ALA A 141 -3.25 -27.79 -16.35
CA ALA A 141 -3.45 -28.97 -15.52
C ALA A 141 -4.48 -29.82 -16.28
N GLY A 142 -3.99 -30.90 -16.90
CA GLY A 142 -4.79 -31.91 -17.56
C GLY A 142 -5.57 -32.81 -16.61
#